data_AF-A0A7W0QKV7-F1
#
_entry.id   AF-A0A7W0QKV7-F1
#
_cell.length_a   1.000
_cell.length_b   1.000
_cell.length_c   1.000
_cell.angle_alpha   90.00
_cell.angle_beta   90.00
_cell.angle_gamma   90.00
#
_symmetry.space_group_name_H-M   'P 1'
#
loop_
_entity.id
_entity.type
_entity.pdbx_description
1 polymer ?
#
loop_
_entity_poly.entity_id
_entity_poly.type
_entity_poly.pdbx_seq_one_letter_code
_entity_poly.pdbx_strand_id
1 'polypeptide(L)'
;MKCALSLHLWLDAEHGSALRKRVAEMREPAPSLDDVPDEALHALLEEAIRADTTIELLTGVYRVVRPELARCLQLHLETTNPLIDHPTCRILRLAWQEELDLIAWGDAALAALTAEEPAALAAQEWEAHLRELLRRAGGIAGDLPVSNASPPPSRWDGGLYEMDAVPR
;
A
#
# COMPACT_ATOMS: atom_id res chain seq x y z
N MET A 1 -6.05 -4.55 17.81
CA MET A 1 -6.01 -4.63 16.34
C MET A 1 -7.06 -3.75 15.67
N LYS A 2 -8.38 -3.97 15.87
CA LYS A 2 -9.44 -3.16 15.23
C LYS A 2 -9.26 -1.65 15.42
N CYS A 3 -9.01 -1.18 16.65
CA CYS A 3 -8.79 0.25 16.91
C CYS A 3 -7.56 0.82 16.17
N ALA A 4 -6.49 0.04 16.03
CA ALA A 4 -5.30 0.46 15.30
C ALA A 4 -5.61 0.58 13.80
N LEU A 5 -6.25 -0.44 13.22
CA LEU A 5 -6.68 -0.38 11.81
C LEU A 5 -7.62 0.80 11.53
N SER A 6 -8.54 1.13 12.44
CA SER A 6 -9.39 2.32 12.32
C SER A 6 -8.58 3.62 12.32
N LEU A 7 -7.57 3.74 13.18
CA LEU A 7 -6.67 4.89 13.18
C LEU A 7 -5.88 4.98 11.87
N HIS A 8 -5.37 3.85 11.38
CA HIS A 8 -4.54 3.81 10.17
C HIS A 8 -5.36 4.18 8.93
N LEU A 9 -6.60 3.68 8.82
CA LEU A 9 -7.53 4.09 7.76
C LEU A 9 -7.85 5.58 7.82
N TRP A 10 -7.99 6.15 9.02
CA TRP A 10 -8.18 7.59 9.16
C TRP A 10 -6.96 8.38 8.68
N LEU A 11 -5.74 7.95 9.02
CA LEU A 11 -4.50 8.56 8.54
C LEU A 11 -4.38 8.47 7.01
N ASP A 12 -4.67 7.29 6.43
CA ASP A 12 -4.66 7.10 4.97
C ASP A 12 -5.64 8.08 4.27
N ALA A 13 -6.81 8.32 4.87
CA ALA A 13 -7.79 9.27 4.36
C ALA A 13 -7.30 10.73 4.46
N GLU A 14 -6.65 11.10 5.56
CA GLU A 14 -6.03 12.43 5.71
C GLU A 14 -4.92 12.66 4.66
N HIS A 15 -4.05 11.66 4.44
CA HIS A 15 -2.99 11.72 3.43
C HIS A 15 -3.57 11.84 2.02
N GLY A 16 -4.53 10.99 1.68
CA GLY A 16 -5.19 11.01 0.36
C GLY A 16 -5.89 12.35 0.08
N SER A 17 -6.58 12.90 1.08
CA SER A 17 -7.23 14.21 0.99
C SER A 17 -6.22 15.34 0.77
N ALA A 18 -5.13 15.35 1.54
CA ALA A 18 -4.07 16.35 1.40
C ALA A 18 -3.40 16.30 0.02
N LEU A 19 -3.10 15.11 -0.48
CA LEU A 19 -2.50 14.90 -1.81
C LEU A 19 -3.45 15.32 -2.93
N ARG A 20 -4.72 14.93 -2.87
CA ARG A 20 -5.74 15.31 -3.86
C ARG A 20 -5.90 16.83 -3.94
N LYS A 21 -5.97 17.50 -2.78
CA LYS A 21 -6.00 18.96 -2.71
C LYS A 21 -4.75 19.57 -3.36
N ARG A 22 -3.57 19.05 -3.03
CA ARG A 22 -2.30 19.59 -3.56
C ARG A 22 -2.22 19.45 -5.09
N VAL A 23 -2.63 18.32 -5.65
CA VAL A 23 -2.65 18.12 -7.10
C VAL A 23 -3.57 19.12 -7.80
N ALA A 24 -4.75 19.38 -7.24
CA ALA A 24 -5.68 20.38 -7.78
C ALA A 24 -5.11 21.80 -7.75
N GLU A 25 -4.28 22.16 -6.76
CA GLU A 25 -3.61 23.46 -6.70
C GLU A 25 -2.52 23.64 -7.76
N MET A 26 -1.99 22.56 -8.34
CA MET A 26 -0.86 22.60 -9.28
C MET A 26 -1.28 22.71 -10.76
N ARG A 27 -2.53 22.40 -11.11
CA ARG A 27 -2.99 22.34 -12.51
C ARG A 27 -4.46 22.78 -12.62
N GLU A 28 -4.77 23.56 -13.66
CA GLU A 28 -6.14 23.93 -14.02
C GLU A 28 -6.41 23.55 -15.50
N PRO A 29 -7.41 22.69 -15.78
CA PRO A 29 -8.24 21.95 -14.82
C PRO A 29 -7.44 20.90 -14.05
N ALA A 30 -7.89 20.58 -12.84
CA ALA A 30 -7.29 19.52 -12.05
C ALA A 30 -7.38 18.18 -12.80
N PRO A 31 -6.30 17.38 -12.84
CA PRO A 31 -6.35 16.06 -13.44
C PRO A 31 -7.28 15.12 -12.64
N SER A 32 -7.86 14.14 -13.33
CA SER A 32 -8.55 13.02 -12.68
C SER A 32 -7.56 12.24 -11.82
N LEU A 33 -7.99 11.87 -10.61
CA LEU A 33 -7.24 11.06 -9.65
C LEU A 33 -7.98 9.77 -9.27
N ASP A 34 -9.07 9.47 -9.98
CA ASP A 34 -9.89 8.28 -9.75
C ASP A 34 -9.60 7.16 -10.77
N ASP A 35 -8.76 7.44 -11.77
CA ASP A 35 -8.36 6.48 -12.79
C ASP A 35 -7.29 5.51 -12.23
N VAL A 36 -7.44 4.23 -12.58
CA VAL A 36 -6.42 3.20 -12.27
C VAL A 36 -5.17 3.46 -13.12
N PRO A 37 -4.00 3.69 -12.51
CA PRO A 37 -2.79 4.05 -13.25
C PRO A 37 -2.12 2.83 -13.91
N ASP A 38 -2.28 1.64 -13.35
CA ASP A 38 -1.68 0.39 -13.81
C ASP A 38 -2.53 -0.82 -13.37
N GLU A 39 -2.77 -1.75 -14.30
CA GLU A 39 -3.61 -2.94 -14.05
C GLU A 39 -2.97 -3.94 -13.08
N ALA A 40 -1.64 -4.05 -13.07
CA ALA A 40 -0.97 -4.93 -12.11
C ALA A 40 -0.99 -4.34 -10.69
N LEU A 41 -0.94 -3.01 -10.57
CA LEU A 41 -1.16 -2.34 -9.28
C LEU A 41 -2.60 -2.51 -8.79
N HIS A 42 -3.58 -2.42 -9.69
CA HIS A 42 -4.97 -2.71 -9.36
C HIS A 42 -5.14 -4.15 -8.88
N ALA A 43 -4.60 -5.13 -9.62
CA ALA A 43 -4.61 -6.53 -9.23
C ALA A 43 -3.94 -6.77 -7.87
N LEU A 44 -2.81 -6.09 -7.57
CA LEU A 44 -2.17 -6.15 -6.25
C LEU A 44 -3.12 -5.74 -5.11
N LEU A 45 -3.80 -4.61 -5.27
CA LEU A 45 -4.70 -4.09 -4.24
C LEU A 45 -5.97 -4.93 -4.09
N GLU A 46 -6.54 -5.40 -5.21
CA GLU A 46 -7.68 -6.31 -5.23
C GLU A 46 -7.34 -7.67 -4.56
N GLU A 47 -6.12 -8.15 -4.75
CA GLU A 47 -5.64 -9.38 -4.14
C GLU A 47 -5.39 -9.20 -2.63
N ALA A 48 -4.76 -8.08 -2.23
CA ALA A 48 -4.44 -7.78 -0.84
C ALA A 48 -5.69 -7.61 0.04
N ILE A 49 -6.75 -6.97 -0.47
CA ILE A 49 -8.00 -6.76 0.29
C ILE A 49 -8.84 -8.05 0.42
N ARG A 50 -8.59 -9.05 -0.43
CA ARG A 50 -9.21 -10.40 -0.40
C ARG A 50 -8.38 -11.42 0.38
N ALA A 51 -7.59 -10.96 1.34
CA ALA A 51 -6.93 -11.82 2.32
C ALA A 51 -7.96 -12.68 3.09
N ASP A 52 -7.68 -13.96 3.27
CA ASP A 52 -8.54 -14.93 3.97
C ASP A 52 -8.36 -14.87 5.48
N THR A 53 -7.18 -14.44 5.92
CA THR A 53 -6.84 -14.39 7.35
C THR A 53 -6.32 -13.02 7.74
N THR A 54 -6.36 -12.76 9.05
CA THR A 54 -5.77 -11.55 9.62
C THR A 54 -4.26 -11.47 9.35
N ILE A 55 -3.54 -12.59 9.37
CA ILE A 55 -2.10 -12.62 9.05
C ILE A 55 -1.86 -12.21 7.61
N GLU A 56 -2.65 -12.72 6.66
CA GLU A 56 -2.56 -12.36 5.25
C GLU A 56 -2.87 -10.87 5.02
N LEU A 57 -3.92 -10.34 5.64
CA LEU A 57 -4.30 -8.93 5.51
C LEU A 57 -3.18 -8.03 6.02
N LEU A 58 -2.68 -8.31 7.23
CA LEU A 58 -1.59 -7.54 7.81
C LEU A 58 -0.30 -7.68 6.98
N THR A 59 -0.01 -8.86 6.46
CA THR A 59 1.15 -9.08 5.59
C THR A 59 1.06 -8.24 4.32
N GLY A 60 -0.08 -8.26 3.63
CA GLY A 60 -0.27 -7.48 2.40
C GLY A 60 -0.14 -5.98 2.65
N VAL A 61 -0.79 -5.47 3.69
CA VAL A 61 -0.76 -4.04 4.02
C VAL A 61 0.61 -3.60 4.52
N TYR A 62 1.16 -4.27 5.54
CA TYR A 62 2.32 -3.78 6.28
C TYR A 62 3.67 -4.28 5.75
N ARG A 63 3.73 -5.41 5.02
CA ARG A 63 4.99 -5.91 4.45
C ARG A 63 5.13 -5.64 2.96
N VAL A 64 4.05 -5.35 2.24
CA VAL A 64 4.08 -5.13 0.78
C VAL A 64 3.67 -3.71 0.40
N VAL A 65 2.42 -3.31 0.65
CA VAL A 65 1.89 -2.04 0.13
C VAL A 65 2.50 -0.83 0.82
N ARG A 66 2.45 -0.75 2.17
CA ARG A 66 2.97 0.40 2.91
C ARG A 66 4.48 0.60 2.77
N PRO A 67 5.34 -0.44 2.83
CA PRO A 67 6.77 -0.26 2.62
C PRO A 67 7.09 0.33 1.24
N GLU A 68 6.37 -0.11 0.20
CA GLU A 68 6.54 0.45 -1.13
C GLU A 68 6.02 1.89 -1.22
N LEU A 69 4.89 2.20 -0.56
CA LEU A 69 4.39 3.58 -0.46
C LEU A 69 5.41 4.50 0.23
N ALA A 70 5.98 4.06 1.36
CA ALA A 70 7.02 4.79 2.08
C ALA A 70 8.26 5.03 1.19
N ARG A 71 8.68 4.03 0.41
CA ARG A 71 9.77 4.17 -0.57
C ARG A 71 9.44 5.25 -1.62
N CYS A 72 8.23 5.24 -2.17
CA CYS A 72 7.79 6.23 -3.15
C CYS A 72 7.72 7.65 -2.56
N LEU A 73 7.21 7.81 -1.34
CA LEU A 73 7.16 9.10 -0.64
C LEU A 73 8.58 9.64 -0.42
N GLN A 74 9.50 8.78 0.00
CA GLN A 74 10.92 9.13 0.17
C GLN A 74 11.57 9.52 -1.16
N LEU A 75 11.40 8.72 -2.21
CA LEU A 75 11.93 9.01 -3.54
C LEU A 75 11.44 10.37 -4.06
N HIS A 76 10.16 10.68 -3.85
CA HIS A 76 9.59 11.96 -4.23
C HIS A 76 10.22 13.11 -3.43
N LEU A 77 10.44 12.93 -2.13
CA LEU A 77 11.14 13.92 -1.30
C LEU A 77 12.58 14.18 -1.73
N GLU A 78 13.30 13.15 -2.19
CA GLU A 78 14.69 13.24 -2.64
C GLU A 78 14.84 13.93 -4.01
N THR A 79 13.81 13.81 -4.86
CA THR A 79 13.85 14.32 -6.24
C THR A 79 13.19 15.69 -6.41
N THR A 80 12.30 16.09 -5.49
CA THR A 80 11.61 17.38 -5.55
C THR A 80 12.46 18.52 -4.99
N ASN A 81 12.46 19.67 -5.68
CA ASN A 81 13.14 20.86 -5.18
C ASN A 81 12.42 21.44 -3.93
N PRO A 82 13.08 21.46 -2.77
CA PRO A 82 12.41 21.79 -1.50
C PRO A 82 12.09 23.28 -1.33
N LEU A 83 12.65 24.15 -2.16
CA LEU A 83 12.36 25.59 -2.15
C LEU A 83 11.17 25.93 -3.06
N ILE A 84 11.11 25.31 -4.24
CA ILE A 84 10.07 25.60 -5.24
C ILE A 84 8.75 24.94 -4.83
N ASP A 85 8.79 23.67 -4.43
CA ASP A 85 7.59 22.92 -4.08
C ASP A 85 7.58 22.51 -2.60
N HIS A 86 7.91 23.49 -1.75
CA HIS A 86 7.88 23.34 -0.30
C HIS A 86 6.54 22.80 0.24
N PRO A 87 5.36 23.23 -0.27
CA PRO A 87 4.07 22.71 0.20
C PRO A 87 3.95 21.20 0.03
N THR A 88 4.33 20.66 -1.15
CA THR A 88 4.32 19.21 -1.41
C THR A 88 5.30 18.50 -0.49
N CYS A 89 6.55 18.99 -0.38
CA CYS A 89 7.53 18.38 0.52
C CYS A 89 7.07 18.34 1.98
N ARG A 90 6.31 19.35 2.44
CA ARG A 90 5.74 19.36 3.80
C ARG A 90 4.71 18.25 4.00
N ILE A 91 3.81 18.06 3.04
CA ILE A 91 2.79 17.00 3.08
C ILE A 91 3.47 15.62 3.08
N LEU A 92 4.41 15.41 2.15
CA LEU A 92 5.09 14.13 1.98
C LEU A 92 5.94 13.74 3.19
N ARG A 93 6.62 14.70 3.86
CA ARG A 93 7.38 14.40 5.09
C ARG A 93 6.49 13.90 6.22
N LEU A 94 5.31 14.50 6.39
CA LEU A 94 4.36 14.07 7.42
C LEU A 94 3.86 12.65 7.10
N ALA A 95 3.36 12.44 5.88
CA ALA A 95 2.86 11.15 5.45
C ALA A 95 3.94 10.06 5.53
N TRP A 96 5.18 10.35 5.11
CA TRP A 96 6.29 9.42 5.17
C TRP A 96 6.62 9.01 6.62
N GLN A 97 6.71 9.97 7.54
CA GLN A 97 6.98 9.65 8.95
C GLN A 97 5.87 8.80 9.55
N GLU A 98 4.61 9.11 9.25
CA GLU A 98 3.48 8.32 9.73
C GLU A 98 3.49 6.91 9.11
N GLU A 99 3.77 6.75 7.81
CA GLU A 99 3.94 5.42 7.20
C GLU A 99 5.02 4.57 7.89
N LEU A 100 6.15 5.17 8.29
CA LEU A 100 7.18 4.45 9.05
C LEU A 100 6.66 3.95 10.40
N ASP A 101 5.90 4.78 11.12
CA ASP A 101 5.30 4.40 12.41
C ASP A 101 4.26 3.28 12.22
N LEU A 102 3.48 3.35 11.14
CA LEU A 102 2.48 2.34 10.77
C LEU A 102 3.12 1.00 10.39
N ILE A 103 4.21 1.03 9.62
CA ILE A 103 5.00 -0.16 9.28
C ILE A 103 5.56 -0.80 10.56
N ALA A 104 6.18 -0.01 11.44
CA ALA A 104 6.75 -0.52 12.69
C ALA A 104 5.68 -1.17 13.59
N TRP A 105 4.48 -0.59 13.65
CA TRP A 105 3.35 -1.21 14.34
C TRP A 105 2.94 -2.55 13.69
N GLY A 106 2.85 -2.57 12.36
CA GLY A 106 2.49 -3.76 11.58
C GLY A 106 3.47 -4.91 11.76
N ASP A 107 4.76 -4.61 11.74
CA ASP A 107 5.83 -5.58 12.00
C ASP A 107 5.72 -6.19 13.39
N ALA A 108 5.48 -5.37 14.42
CA ALA A 108 5.26 -5.85 15.77
C ALA A 108 4.00 -6.72 15.90
N ALA A 109 2.92 -6.34 15.21
CA ALA A 109 1.67 -7.11 15.20
C ALA A 109 1.87 -8.47 14.50
N LEU A 110 2.55 -8.50 13.35
CA LEU A 110 2.84 -9.73 12.62
C LEU A 110 3.77 -10.63 13.42
N ALA A 111 4.84 -10.11 14.01
CA ALA A 111 5.74 -10.88 14.86
C ALA A 111 5.01 -11.58 16.02
N ALA A 112 3.99 -10.95 16.60
CA ALA A 112 3.17 -11.55 17.65
C ALA A 112 2.22 -12.66 17.13
N LEU A 113 1.76 -12.57 15.88
CA LEU A 113 0.82 -13.52 15.27
C LEU A 113 1.52 -14.67 14.54
N THR A 114 2.77 -14.50 14.13
CA THR A 114 3.56 -15.50 13.39
C THR A 114 4.67 -16.11 14.25
N ALA A 115 4.43 -16.20 15.57
CA ALA A 115 5.38 -16.83 16.50
C ALA A 115 5.51 -18.35 16.26
N GLU A 116 4.51 -18.98 15.65
CA GLU A 116 4.52 -20.40 15.28
C GLU A 116 4.88 -20.59 13.81
N GLU A 117 5.63 -21.65 13.50
CA GLU A 117 6.14 -21.96 12.15
C GLU A 117 5.05 -21.98 11.06
N PRO A 118 3.86 -22.60 11.25
CA PRO A 118 2.85 -22.63 10.19
C PRO A 118 2.33 -21.23 9.82
N ALA A 119 2.17 -20.35 10.82
CA ALA A 119 1.71 -18.98 10.63
C ALA A 119 2.79 -18.12 9.94
N ALA A 120 4.06 -18.32 10.30
CA ALA A 120 5.18 -17.65 9.66
C ALA A 120 5.33 -18.04 8.18
N LEU A 121 5.18 -19.33 7.87
CA LEU A 121 5.24 -19.82 6.48
C LEU A 121 4.10 -19.23 5.64
N ALA A 122 2.87 -19.27 6.14
CA ALA A 122 1.72 -18.69 5.44
C ALA A 122 1.91 -17.19 5.14
N ALA A 123 2.45 -16.43 6.10
CA ALA A 123 2.78 -15.02 5.88
C ALA A 123 3.85 -14.84 4.79
N GLN A 124 4.90 -15.66 4.78
CA GLN A 124 5.97 -15.58 3.79
C GLN A 124 5.49 -15.92 2.37
N GLU A 125 4.69 -16.99 2.23
CA GLU A 125 4.11 -17.39 0.94
C GLU A 125 3.20 -16.30 0.38
N TRP A 126 2.35 -15.72 1.23
CA TRP A 126 1.47 -14.63 0.85
C TRP A 126 2.22 -13.33 0.51
N GLU A 127 3.27 -12.99 1.28
CA GLU A 127 4.13 -11.85 0.96
C GLU A 127 4.78 -12.03 -0.42
N ALA A 128 5.33 -13.22 -0.71
CA ALA A 128 5.97 -13.52 -1.98
C ALA A 128 4.99 -13.39 -3.16
N HIS A 129 3.75 -13.88 -2.98
CA HIS A 129 2.66 -13.74 -3.95
C HIS A 129 2.38 -12.28 -4.30
N LEU A 130 2.12 -11.44 -3.29
CA LEU A 130 1.82 -10.02 -3.49
C LEU A 130 3.03 -9.24 -4.03
N ARG A 131 4.26 -9.55 -3.59
CA ARG A 131 5.47 -8.92 -4.13
C ARG A 131 5.66 -9.20 -5.61
N GLU A 132 5.25 -10.37 -6.10
CA GLU A 132 5.30 -10.67 -7.54
C GLU A 132 4.34 -9.77 -8.33
N LEU A 133 3.13 -9.53 -7.83
CA LEU A 133 2.20 -8.57 -8.42
C LEU A 133 2.78 -7.15 -8.42
N LEU A 134 3.39 -6.73 -7.30
CA LEU A 134 4.06 -5.43 -7.21
C LEU A 134 5.22 -5.29 -8.22
N ARG A 135 6.03 -6.33 -8.41
CA ARG A 135 7.10 -6.31 -9.41
C ARG A 135 6.58 -6.23 -10.84
N ARG A 136 5.39 -6.74 -11.14
CA ARG A 136 4.78 -6.58 -12.48
C ARG A 136 4.40 -5.15 -12.76
N ALA A 137 3.92 -4.42 -11.75
CA ALA A 137 3.66 -3.00 -11.85
C ALA A 137 4.94 -2.14 -11.96
N GLY A 138 6.12 -2.73 -11.72
CA GLY A 138 7.37 -1.99 -11.62
C GLY A 138 7.45 -1.15 -10.34
N GLY A 139 6.81 -1.60 -9.26
CA GLY A 139 6.62 -0.78 -8.06
C GLY A 139 5.47 0.21 -8.20
N ILE A 140 5.17 0.97 -7.14
CA ILE A 140 4.09 1.98 -7.19
C ILE A 140 4.48 3.15 -8.10
N ALA A 141 5.76 3.52 -8.15
CA ALA A 141 6.26 4.59 -9.01
C ALA A 141 6.68 4.13 -10.42
N GLY A 142 6.55 2.83 -10.74
CA GLY A 142 6.93 2.27 -12.05
C GLY A 142 8.43 2.32 -12.35
N ASP A 143 9.27 2.54 -11.33
CA ASP A 143 10.72 2.74 -11.41
C ASP A 143 11.54 1.49 -11.07
N LEU A 144 10.89 0.40 -10.65
CA LEU A 144 11.53 -0.86 -10.32
C LEU A 144 11.56 -1.85 -11.50
N PRO A 145 12.49 -2.82 -11.51
CA PRO A 145 12.55 -3.85 -12.55
C PRO A 145 11.26 -4.67 -12.67
N VAL A 146 10.69 -4.67 -13.88
CA VAL A 146 9.42 -5.35 -14.18
C VAL A 146 9.59 -6.87 -14.31
N SER A 147 8.67 -7.62 -13.72
CA SER A 147 8.57 -9.08 -13.90
C SER A 147 7.83 -9.46 -15.17
N ASN A 148 8.40 -10.37 -15.97
CA ASN A 148 7.75 -11.00 -17.12
C ASN A 148 7.32 -12.46 -16.85
N ALA A 149 7.34 -12.93 -15.59
CA ALA A 149 6.88 -14.28 -15.28
C ALA A 149 5.38 -14.46 -15.58
N SER A 150 4.85 -15.68 -15.53
CA SER A 150 3.40 -15.89 -15.53
C SER A 150 2.78 -15.38 -14.21
N PRO A 151 1.62 -14.72 -14.25
CA PRO A 151 0.98 -14.20 -13.04
C PRO A 151 0.66 -15.35 -12.09
N PRO A 152 0.85 -15.16 -10.78
CA PRO A 152 0.43 -16.15 -9.82
C PRO A 152 -1.11 -16.27 -9.85
N PRO A 153 -1.67 -17.41 -9.40
CA PRO A 153 -3.12 -17.58 -9.36
C PRO A 153 -3.76 -16.49 -8.49
N SER A 154 -4.67 -15.73 -9.09
CA SER A 154 -5.39 -14.62 -8.46
C SER A 154 -6.61 -15.14 -7.71
N ARG A 155 -6.85 -14.63 -6.49
CA ARG A 155 -8.13 -14.79 -5.78
C ARG A 155 -9.17 -13.79 -6.27
N TRP A 156 -8.75 -12.66 -6.83
CA TRP A 156 -9.66 -11.74 -7.50
C TRP A 156 -10.21 -12.36 -8.80
N ASP A 157 -11.54 -12.38 -8.91
CA ASP A 157 -12.32 -12.94 -10.00
C ASP A 157 -12.85 -11.87 -11.00
N GLY A 158 -12.42 -10.62 -10.86
CA GLY A 158 -12.91 -9.48 -11.63
C GLY A 158 -14.16 -8.80 -11.05
N GLY A 159 -14.74 -9.35 -9.97
CA GLY A 159 -15.87 -8.75 -9.27
C GLY A 159 -15.48 -7.61 -8.35
N LEU A 160 -16.47 -6.79 -7.96
CA LEU A 160 -16.30 -5.76 -6.93
C LEU A 160 -16.02 -6.42 -5.57
N TYR A 161 -15.17 -5.79 -4.77
CA TYR A 161 -14.94 -6.26 -3.39
C TYR A 161 -16.18 -5.99 -2.53
N GLU A 162 -16.65 -7.03 -1.84
CA GLU A 162 -17.69 -6.94 -0.81
C GLU A 162 -17.11 -7.38 0.54
N MET A 163 -17.22 -6.50 1.55
CA MET A 163 -16.75 -6.82 2.89
C MET A 163 -17.65 -7.87 3.53
N ASP A 164 -17.08 -9.01 3.92
CA ASP A 164 -17.75 -10.00 4.75
C ASP A 164 -17.95 -9.44 6.17
N ALA A 165 -19.19 -9.07 6.49
CA ALA A 165 -19.53 -8.50 7.80
C ALA A 165 -19.56 -9.55 8.92
N VAL A 166 -19.44 -10.84 8.59
CA VAL A 166 -19.46 -11.94 9.56
C VAL A 166 -18.04 -12.17 10.10
N PRO A 167 -17.81 -12.02 11.41
CA PRO A 167 -16.52 -12.37 12.01
C PRO A 167 -16.25 -13.86 11.85
N ARG A 168 -15.11 -14.23 11.25
CA ARG A 168 -14.60 -15.61 11.18
C ARG A 168 -13.74 -15.93 12.39
#